data_AF-A0A940TJS5-F1
#
_entry.id   AF-A0A940TJS5-F1
#
_cell.length_a   1.000
_cell.length_b   1.000
_cell.length_c   1.000
_cell.angle_alpha   90.00
_cell.angle_beta   90.00
_cell.angle_gamma   90.00
#
_symmetry.space_group_name_H-M   'P 1'
#
loop_
_entity.id
_entity.type
_entity.pdbx_description
1 polymer ?
#
loop_
_entity_poly.entity_id
_entity_poly.type
_entity_poly.pdbx_seq_one_letter_code
_entity_poly.pdbx_strand_id
1 'polypeptide(L)'
;MKKLLIFGGTTEGRIIAERCAANRLYADICVTTEYGSDLLPSSPYLKKLVGTKSVDDIVKLLGNGYTAVVDATHPYAGIITANIREAVTRSGYSEKRYIRVKR
;
A
#
# COMPACT_ATOMS: atom_id res chain seq x y z
N MET A 1 -15.80 3.43 -6.59
CA MET A 1 -15.68 2.63 -5.35
C MET A 1 -14.50 3.18 -4.54
N LYS A 2 -14.61 3.37 -3.22
CA LYS A 2 -13.49 3.85 -2.40
C LYS A 2 -12.54 2.66 -2.13
N LYS A 3 -11.26 2.81 -2.47
CA LYS A 3 -10.25 1.74 -2.37
C LYS A 3 -8.91 2.29 -1.90
N LEU A 4 -8.25 1.64 -0.95
CA LEU A 4 -6.92 2.04 -0.48
C LEU A 4 -5.80 1.24 -1.15
N LEU A 5 -4.66 1.88 -1.35
CA LEU A 5 -3.40 1.21 -1.65
C LEU A 5 -2.49 1.32 -0.43
N ILE A 6 -2.09 0.21 0.15
CA ILE A 6 -1.27 0.15 1.36
C ILE A 6 0.09 -0.45 0.98
N PHE A 7 1.18 0.27 1.25
CA PHE A 7 2.52 -0.30 1.21
C PHE A 7 2.88 -0.78 2.62
N GLY A 8 2.97 -2.09 2.80
CA GLY A 8 3.18 -2.74 4.08
C GLY A 8 4.66 -3.04 4.39
N GLY A 9 4.87 -4.06 5.23
CA GLY A 9 6.19 -4.43 5.75
C GLY A 9 6.42 -4.02 7.20
N THR A 10 5.37 -3.56 7.89
CA THR A 10 5.36 -3.23 9.31
C THR A 10 4.08 -3.76 9.97
N THR A 11 4.07 -3.76 11.31
CA THR A 11 2.88 -4.06 12.10
C THR A 11 1.73 -3.10 11.79
N GLU A 12 2.03 -1.82 11.58
CA GLU A 12 1.06 -0.77 11.28
C GLU A 12 0.36 -1.05 9.95
N GLY A 13 1.12 -1.41 8.90
CA GLY A 13 0.55 -1.78 7.61
C GLY A 13 -0.39 -2.99 7.70
N ARG A 14 -0.01 -3.99 8.50
CA ARG A 14 -0.86 -5.15 8.79
C ARG A 14 -2.15 -4.75 9.51
N ILE A 15 -2.07 -3.95 10.58
CA ILE A 15 -3.24 -3.49 11.34
C ILE A 15 -4.20 -2.70 10.44
N ILE A 16 -3.68 -1.85 9.55
CA ILE A 16 -4.51 -1.08 8.62
C ILE A 16 -5.22 -2.03 7.64
N ALA A 17 -4.53 -3.02 7.09
CA ALA A 17 -5.14 -4.02 6.20
C ALA A 17 -6.20 -4.88 6.91
N GLU A 18 -5.94 -5.32 8.14
CA GLU A 18 -6.90 -6.05 8.97
C GLU A 18 -8.16 -5.23 9.24
N ARG A 19 -8.00 -3.94 9.58
CA ARG A 19 -9.13 -3.03 9.79
C ARG A 19 -9.91 -2.81 8.49
N CYS A 20 -9.25 -2.69 7.35
CA CYS A 20 -9.94 -2.58 6.06
C CYS A 20 -10.80 -3.83 5.80
N ALA A 21 -10.23 -5.02 5.97
CA ALA A 21 -10.93 -6.28 5.79
C ALA A 21 -12.14 -6.41 6.74
N ALA A 22 -11.95 -6.12 8.04
CA ALA A 22 -13.01 -6.21 9.05
C ALA A 22 -14.17 -5.23 8.79
N ASN A 23 -13.87 -4.04 8.28
CA ASN A 23 -14.86 -2.98 8.00
C ASN A 23 -15.38 -3.02 6.56
N ARG A 24 -15.08 -4.07 5.78
CA ARG A 24 -15.51 -4.23 4.38
C ARG A 24 -15.07 -3.08 3.46
N LEU A 25 -13.90 -2.52 3.75
CA LEU A 25 -13.26 -1.49 2.93
C LEU A 25 -12.28 -2.17 1.96
N TYR A 26 -12.44 -1.89 0.68
CA TYR A 26 -11.54 -2.44 -0.33
C TYR A 26 -10.14 -1.87 -0.18
N ALA A 27 -9.14 -2.75 -0.13
CA ALA A 27 -7.75 -2.37 -0.08
C ALA A 27 -6.88 -3.36 -0.88
N ASP A 28 -5.84 -2.82 -1.51
CA ASP A 28 -4.72 -3.60 -2.02
C ASP A 28 -3.52 -3.34 -1.11
N ILE A 29 -2.87 -4.39 -0.62
CA ILE A 29 -1.68 -4.27 0.22
C ILE A 29 -0.47 -4.89 -0.48
N CYS A 30 0.56 -4.07 -0.66
CA CYS A 30 1.87 -4.47 -1.19
C CYS A 30 2.76 -5.00 -0.06
N VAL A 31 3.29 -6.21 -0.23
CA VAL A 31 4.28 -6.83 0.66
C VAL A 31 5.44 -7.39 -0.14
N THR A 32 6.64 -7.39 0.43
CA THR A 32 7.85 -7.80 -0.30
C THR A 32 8.01 -9.32 -0.38
N THR A 33 7.54 -10.05 0.63
CA THR A 33 7.76 -11.50 0.77
C THR A 33 6.45 -12.26 0.95
N GLU A 34 6.47 -13.55 0.63
CA GLU A 34 5.36 -14.47 0.87
C GLU A 34 5.04 -14.58 2.37
N TYR A 35 6.07 -14.70 3.21
CA TYR A 35 5.87 -14.69 4.67
C TYR A 35 5.10 -13.45 5.16
N GLY A 36 5.42 -12.26 4.63
CA GLY A 36 4.67 -11.05 4.96
C GLY A 36 3.20 -11.09 4.49
N SER A 37 2.93 -11.80 3.40
CA SER A 37 1.59 -12.05 2.86
C SER A 37 0.78 -12.99 3.77
N ASP A 38 1.41 -14.04 4.29
CA ASP A 38 0.76 -15.05 5.14
C ASP A 38 0.26 -14.47 6.46
N LEU A 39 0.93 -13.43 6.97
CA LEU A 39 0.51 -12.71 8.18
C LEU A 39 -0.77 -11.87 7.98
N LEU A 40 -1.19 -11.63 6.74
CA LEU A 40 -2.38 -10.83 6.44
C LEU A 40 -3.65 -11.70 6.38
N PRO A 41 -4.83 -11.17 6.74
CA PRO A 41 -6.07 -11.94 6.67
C PRO A 41 -6.45 -12.29 5.23
N SER A 42 -7.16 -13.40 5.06
CA SER A 42 -7.87 -13.71 3.81
C SER A 42 -9.23 -13.02 3.83
N SER A 43 -9.53 -12.20 2.81
CA SER A 43 -10.79 -11.45 2.73
C SER A 43 -11.09 -11.03 1.29
N PRO A 44 -12.36 -11.03 0.85
CA PRO A 44 -12.73 -10.48 -0.47
C PRO A 44 -12.52 -8.96 -0.58
N TYR A 45 -12.31 -8.28 0.55
CA TYR A 45 -12.04 -6.84 0.60
C TYR A 45 -10.54 -6.50 0.62
N LEU A 46 -9.66 -7.50 0.70
CA LEU A 46 -8.22 -7.29 0.78
C LEU A 46 -7.48 -8.11 -0.29
N LYS A 47 -6.90 -7.42 -1.28
CA LYS A 47 -6.00 -8.06 -2.25
C LYS A 47 -4.55 -7.93 -1.78
N LYS A 48 -3.84 -9.05 -1.75
CA LYS A 48 -2.41 -9.07 -1.41
C LYS A 48 -1.58 -9.01 -2.70
N LEU A 49 -0.62 -8.10 -2.76
CA LEU A 49 0.28 -7.90 -3.90
C LEU A 49 1.71 -8.20 -3.43
N VAL A 50 2.21 -9.39 -3.75
CA VAL A 50 3.53 -9.85 -3.30
C VAL A 50 4.62 -9.40 -4.27
N GLY A 51 5.83 -9.20 -3.75
CA GLY A 51 7.04 -8.87 -4.50
C GLY A 51 7.41 -7.39 -4.48
N THR A 52 8.65 -7.11 -4.85
CA THR A 52 9.18 -5.75 -5.00
C THR A 52 8.40 -4.97 -6.05
N LYS A 53 8.44 -3.63 -5.97
CA LYS A 53 7.79 -2.73 -6.91
C LYS A 53 8.76 -1.62 -7.29
N SER A 54 8.98 -1.46 -8.60
CA SER A 54 9.65 -0.30 -9.17
C SER A 54 8.70 0.92 -9.17
N VAL A 55 9.22 2.10 -9.50
CA VAL A 55 8.39 3.30 -9.69
C VAL A 55 7.31 3.06 -10.74
N ASP A 56 7.65 2.45 -11.87
CA ASP A 56 6.72 2.21 -12.97
C ASP A 56 5.63 1.20 -12.61
N ASP A 57 5.95 0.20 -11.78
CA ASP A 57 4.93 -0.72 -11.25
C ASP A 57 3.93 0.01 -10.36
N ILE A 58 4.41 0.96 -9.55
CA ILE A 58 3.55 1.76 -8.67
C ILE A 58 2.69 2.73 -9.49
N VAL A 59 3.25 3.36 -10.53
CA VAL A 59 2.48 4.23 -11.45
C VAL A 59 1.36 3.43 -12.12
N LYS A 60 1.66 2.23 -12.64
CA LYS A 60 0.65 1.33 -13.22
C LYS A 60 -0.42 0.95 -12.19
N LEU A 61 -0.02 0.65 -10.96
CA LEU A 61 -0.95 0.36 -9.87
C LEU A 61 -1.88 1.55 -9.61
N LEU A 62 -1.34 2.76 -9.49
CA LEU A 62 -2.11 3.98 -9.22
C LEU A 62 -3.20 4.25 -10.27
N GLY A 63 -2.98 3.81 -11.52
CA GLY A 63 -3.98 3.83 -12.60
C GLY A 63 -5.28 3.08 -12.28
N ASN A 64 -5.30 2.19 -11.29
CA ASN A 64 -6.50 1.47 -10.85
C ASN A 64 -7.50 2.34 -10.05
N GLY A 65 -7.20 3.63 -9.82
CA GLY A 65 -8.16 4.56 -9.24
C GLY A 65 -8.36 4.41 -7.72
N TYR A 66 -7.27 4.44 -6.96
CA TYR A 66 -7.35 4.44 -5.49
C TYR A 66 -7.93 5.76 -4.95
N THR A 67 -8.34 5.76 -3.68
CA THR A 67 -8.74 6.95 -2.93
C THR A 67 -7.57 7.58 -2.18
N ALA A 68 -6.68 6.74 -1.63
CA ALA A 68 -5.46 7.18 -0.97
C ALA A 68 -4.37 6.09 -1.04
N VAL A 69 -3.12 6.54 -0.95
CA VAL A 69 -1.92 5.73 -0.79
C VAL A 69 -1.44 5.86 0.65
N VAL A 70 -1.34 4.73 1.34
CA VAL A 70 -0.84 4.63 2.70
C VAL A 70 0.53 3.98 2.65
N ASP A 71 1.57 4.76 2.91
CA ASP A 71 2.93 4.26 3.09
C ASP A 71 3.15 3.87 4.56
N ALA A 72 2.96 2.59 4.84
CA ALA A 72 3.27 1.95 6.11
C ALA A 72 4.51 1.04 6.00
N THR A 73 5.45 1.38 5.10
CA THR A 73 6.73 0.66 4.99
C THR A 73 7.62 0.94 6.20
N HIS A 74 8.62 0.09 6.46
CA HIS A 74 9.54 0.29 7.58
C HIS A 74 10.27 1.66 7.48
N PRO A 75 10.59 2.35 8.59
CA PRO A 75 11.34 3.62 8.53
C PRO A 75 12.68 3.54 7.77
N TYR A 76 13.32 2.37 7.78
CA TYR A 76 14.56 2.10 7.04
C TYR A 76 14.34 1.73 5.57
N ALA A 77 13.10 1.58 5.12
CA ALA A 77 12.77 1.23 3.74
C ALA A 77 12.77 2.48 2.83
N GLY A 78 13.91 3.18 2.78
CA GLY A 78 14.07 4.46 2.10
C GLY A 78 13.83 4.39 0.59
N ILE A 79 14.33 3.34 -0.07
CA ILE A 79 14.19 3.15 -1.53
C ILE A 79 12.73 3.05 -1.93
N ILE A 80 11.95 2.16 -1.29
CA ILE A 80 10.53 2.02 -1.63
C ILE A 80 9.72 3.27 -1.25
N THR A 81 10.04 3.93 -0.14
CA THR A 81 9.42 5.23 0.23
C THR A 81 9.65 6.28 -0.87
N ALA A 82 10.89 6.37 -1.38
CA ALA A 82 11.22 7.27 -2.49
C ALA A 82 10.45 6.90 -3.77
N ASN A 83 10.41 5.61 -4.12
CA ASN A 83 9.69 5.14 -5.30
C ASN A 83 8.19 5.46 -5.23
N ILE A 84 7.56 5.29 -4.06
CA ILE A 84 6.13 5.59 -3.87
C ILE A 84 5.88 7.09 -4.11
N ARG A 85 6.70 7.96 -3.51
CA ARG A 85 6.56 9.41 -3.66
C ARG A 85 6.72 9.83 -5.12
N GLU A 86 7.75 9.32 -5.79
CA GLU A 86 7.98 9.61 -7.20
C GLU A 86 6.81 9.14 -8.07
N ALA A 87 6.27 7.95 -7.82
CA ALA A 87 5.12 7.43 -8.55
C ALA A 87 3.84 8.25 -8.31
N VAL A 88 3.60 8.72 -7.07
CA VAL A 88 2.49 9.62 -6.72
C VAL A 88 2.60 10.92 -7.52
N THR A 89 3.79 11.53 -7.55
CA THR A 89 4.05 12.74 -8.33
C THR A 89 3.84 12.51 -9.83
N ARG A 90 4.38 11.43 -10.40
CA ARG A 90 4.24 11.09 -11.83
C ARG A 90 2.81 10.80 -12.26
N SER A 91 2.00 10.22 -11.37
CA SER A 91 0.63 9.80 -11.68
C SER A 91 -0.40 10.93 -11.59
N GLY A 92 0.04 12.17 -11.32
CA GLY A 92 -0.85 13.31 -11.06
C GLY A 92 -1.70 13.12 -9.79
N TYR A 93 -1.28 12.21 -8.92
CA TYR A 93 -2.00 11.86 -7.72
C TYR A 93 -1.75 12.96 -6.68
N SER A 94 -2.81 13.51 -6.09
CA SER A 94 -2.64 14.62 -5.14
C SER A 94 -1.83 14.18 -3.93
N GLU A 95 -0.83 14.98 -3.54
CA GLU A 95 -0.06 14.79 -2.29
C GLU A 95 -0.97 14.67 -1.05
N LYS A 96 -2.16 15.30 -1.08
CA LYS A 96 -3.17 15.16 0.00
C LYS A 96 -3.75 13.76 0.14
N ARG A 97 -3.53 12.90 -0.85
CA ARG A 97 -3.97 11.49 -0.87
C ARG A 97 -2.83 10.52 -0.57
N TYR A 98 -1.62 11.01 -0.33
CA TYR A 98 -0.50 10.23 0.15
C TYR A 98 -0.31 10.43 1.65
N ILE A 99 -0.25 9.33 2.41
CA ILE A 99 -0.14 9.33 3.87
C ILE A 99 1.02 8.43 4.27
N ARG A 100 2.04 8.98 4.93
CA ARG A 100 3.13 8.22 5.54
C ARG A 100 2.83 7.98 7.02
N VAL A 101 2.76 6.73 7.42
CA VAL A 101 2.72 6.37 8.85
C VAL A 101 4.11 6.59 9.44
N LYS A 102 4.21 7.41 10.49
CA LYS A 102 5.44 7.62 11.26
C LYS A 102 5.33 6.85 12.58
N ARG A 103 6.44 6.24 13.01
CA ARG A 103 6.63 5.78 14.39
C ARG A 103 7.29 6.88 15.20
#